data_AF-A0A1B0C3D1-F1
#
_entry.id   AF-A0A1B0C3D1-F1
#
_cell.length_a   1.000
_cell.length_b   1.000
_cell.length_c   1.000
_cell.angle_alpha   90.00
_cell.angle_beta   90.00
_cell.angle_gamma   90.00
#
_symmetry.space_group_name_H-M   'P 1'
#
loop_
_entity.id
_entity.type
_entity.pdbx_description
1 polymer ?
#
loop_
_entity_poly.entity_id
_entity_poly.type
_entity_poly.pdbx_seq_one_letter_code
_entity_poly.pdbx_strand_id
1 'polypeptide(L)'
;MFRRTSVRFEGKHCTLNLLKKHVCQAVEDELQNEVKDINATDDDYLEASTRLWERFYSCCEQYHVKTSHPSGLFILAALDGICIIKKNSFSLLRPCDTLEHLMLAGDHVEANAIIYQHFAENEILGKDLLALVNLLTQIEKWLPEDVKIDFDRKLYQLEKSNVLIEKFVGEFLADDTDKGLLSNNFLVIIRQKLISISDIRNAISLLFDILRMDNGNPEFMQTHDHLGRSKRVLNSLGALFGSQIGLSVLSETVRQNTLIRFALCRNWLLLQQILISTQSLPLEVLKTLKTQFMPGIITFLQSYYVMV
;
A
#
# COMPACT_ATOMS: atom_id res chain seq x y z
N MET A 1 27.31 -23.72 3.70
CA MET A 1 27.79 -23.11 4.96
C MET A 1 28.66 -21.90 4.58
N PHE A 2 28.13 -20.67 4.62
CA PHE A 2 28.90 -19.50 4.23
C PHE A 2 30.07 -19.28 5.20
N ARG A 3 31.31 -19.31 4.68
CA ARG A 3 32.49 -18.87 5.43
C ARG A 3 32.26 -17.42 5.84
N ARG A 4 32.15 -17.18 7.14
CA ARG A 4 32.20 -15.82 7.70
C ARG A 4 33.63 -15.30 7.51
N THR A 5 33.89 -14.65 6.39
CA THR A 5 35.09 -13.83 6.26
C THR A 5 34.88 -12.62 7.15
N SER A 6 35.66 -12.51 8.23
CA SER A 6 35.67 -11.39 9.16
C SER A 6 36.33 -10.15 8.55
N VAL A 7 36.00 -9.80 7.31
CA VAL A 7 36.41 -8.53 6.72
C VAL A 7 35.42 -7.51 7.23
N ARG A 8 35.80 -6.80 8.30
CA ARG A 8 35.16 -5.54 8.63
C ARG A 8 35.41 -4.62 7.45
N PHE A 9 34.39 -4.42 6.62
CA PHE A 9 34.44 -3.39 5.58
C PHE A 9 34.65 -2.05 6.28
N GLU A 10 35.80 -1.42 6.08
CA GLU A 10 36.08 -0.06 6.56
C GLU A 10 35.17 0.90 5.78
N GLY A 11 34.01 1.18 6.37
CA GLY A 11 32.83 1.79 5.74
C GLY A 11 32.95 3.26 5.32
N LYS A 12 34.14 3.78 4.99
CA LYS A 12 34.30 5.17 4.55
C LYS A 12 34.12 5.38 3.04
N HIS A 13 34.09 4.33 2.21
CA HIS A 13 34.04 4.47 0.74
C HIS A 13 33.03 3.56 0.01
N CYS A 14 32.17 2.83 0.72
CA CYS A 14 31.16 1.99 0.07
C CYS A 14 29.90 2.82 -0.23
N THR A 15 29.76 3.30 -1.46
CA THR A 15 28.50 3.92 -1.92
C THR A 15 27.43 2.86 -2.15
N LEU A 16 26.15 3.24 -2.10
CA LEU A 16 25.04 2.32 -2.38
C LEU A 16 25.19 1.64 -3.76
N ASN A 17 25.67 2.38 -4.77
CA ASN A 17 25.89 1.84 -6.11
C ASN A 17 27.04 0.82 -6.14
N LEU A 18 28.11 1.06 -5.38
CA LEU A 18 29.20 0.09 -5.27
C LEU A 18 28.76 -1.18 -4.54
N LEU A 19 27.98 -1.03 -3.47
CA LEU A 19 27.41 -2.15 -2.74
C LEU A 19 26.51 -3.01 -3.64
N LYS A 20 25.61 -2.38 -4.41
CA LYS A 20 24.75 -3.08 -5.39
C LYS A 20 25.59 -3.88 -6.39
N LYS A 21 26.64 -3.26 -6.96
CA LYS A 21 27.56 -3.94 -7.89
C LYS A 21 28.26 -5.14 -7.26
N HIS A 22 28.76 -5.00 -6.03
CA HIS A 22 29.43 -6.10 -5.33
C HIS A 22 28.47 -7.27 -5.04
N VAL A 23 27.22 -6.98 -4.68
CA VAL A 23 26.20 -8.01 -4.48
C VAL A 23 25.90 -8.73 -5.79
N CYS A 24 25.63 -7.98 -6.88
CA CYS A 24 25.37 -8.59 -8.19
C CYS A 24 26.54 -9.47 -8.65
N GLN A 25 27.78 -8.99 -8.50
CA GLN A 25 28.96 -9.76 -8.88
C GLN A 25 29.11 -11.03 -8.03
N ALA A 26 28.88 -10.96 -6.72
CA ALA A 26 29.01 -12.13 -5.85
C ALA A 26 27.98 -13.22 -6.17
N VAL A 27 26.74 -12.82 -6.49
CA VAL A 27 25.69 -13.76 -6.93
C VAL A 27 26.04 -14.34 -8.29
N GLU A 28 26.52 -13.52 -9.23
CA GLU A 28 26.96 -13.97 -10.56
C GLU A 28 28.13 -14.94 -10.48
N ASP A 29 29.12 -14.69 -9.61
CA ASP A 29 30.25 -15.59 -9.40
C ASP A 29 29.78 -16.95 -8.84
N GLU A 30 28.82 -16.97 -7.90
CA GLU A 30 28.24 -18.22 -7.37
C GLU A 30 27.45 -18.96 -8.46
N LEU A 31 26.68 -18.24 -9.28
CA LEU A 31 25.93 -18.80 -10.40
C LEU A 31 26.84 -19.43 -11.46
N GLN A 32 27.89 -18.71 -11.88
CA GLN A 32 28.87 -19.21 -12.83
C GLN A 32 29.57 -20.47 -12.31
N ASN A 33 29.86 -20.54 -11.01
CA ASN A 33 30.45 -21.73 -10.41
C ASN A 33 29.48 -22.93 -10.36
N GLU A 34 28.18 -22.72 -10.12
CA GLU A 34 27.18 -23.80 -10.14
C GLU A 34 26.95 -24.35 -11.55
N VAL A 35 26.97 -23.48 -12.56
CA VAL A 35 26.66 -23.84 -13.96
C VAL A 35 27.90 -24.34 -14.73
N LYS A 36 29.12 -24.05 -14.25
CA LYS A 36 30.39 -24.30 -14.95
C LYS A 36 30.59 -25.72 -15.47
N ASP A 37 30.09 -26.71 -14.73
CA ASP A 37 30.34 -28.14 -15.00
C ASP A 37 29.09 -28.86 -15.55
N ILE A 38 28.03 -28.11 -15.86
CA ILE A 38 26.76 -28.63 -16.38
C ILE A 38 26.58 -28.06 -17.79
N ASN A 39 26.18 -28.91 -18.75
CA ASN A 39 25.62 -28.42 -20.02
C ASN A 39 24.23 -27.81 -19.73
N ALA A 40 24.20 -26.70 -19.01
CA ALA A 40 22.99 -26.07 -18.56
C ALA A 40 22.23 -25.48 -19.74
N THR A 41 20.93 -25.74 -19.76
CA THR A 41 20.01 -25.02 -20.63
C THR A 41 19.75 -23.62 -20.08
N ASP A 42 19.16 -22.75 -20.89
CA ASP A 42 18.75 -21.42 -20.45
C ASP A 42 17.77 -21.49 -19.25
N ASP A 43 16.90 -22.52 -19.23
CA ASP A 43 15.97 -22.75 -18.13
C ASP A 43 16.71 -23.14 -16.83
N ASP A 44 17.72 -24.01 -16.91
CA ASP A 44 18.55 -24.37 -15.76
C ASP A 44 19.30 -23.16 -15.19
N TYR A 45 19.77 -22.25 -16.06
CA TYR A 45 20.42 -21.01 -15.66
C TYR A 45 19.45 -20.06 -14.95
N LEU A 46 18.23 -19.88 -15.48
CA LEU A 46 17.19 -19.04 -14.88
C LEU A 46 16.73 -19.58 -13.51
N GLU A 47 16.55 -20.89 -13.38
CA GLU A 47 16.21 -21.53 -12.11
C GLU A 47 17.31 -21.33 -11.06
N ALA A 48 18.57 -21.59 -11.44
CA ALA A 48 19.71 -21.41 -10.55
C ALA A 48 19.87 -19.93 -10.12
N SER A 49 19.73 -18.99 -11.05
CA SER A 49 19.78 -17.55 -10.77
C SER A 49 18.68 -17.14 -9.77
N THR A 50 17.45 -17.57 -10.01
CA THR A 50 16.31 -17.28 -9.13
C THR A 50 16.57 -17.79 -7.71
N ARG A 51 17.00 -19.06 -7.59
CA ARG A 51 17.32 -19.68 -6.30
C ARG A 51 18.41 -18.93 -5.53
N LEU A 52 19.48 -18.49 -6.21
CA LEU A 52 20.57 -17.75 -5.58
C LEU A 52 20.13 -16.37 -5.10
N TRP A 53 19.33 -15.65 -5.90
CA TRP A 53 18.76 -14.38 -5.50
C TRP A 53 17.77 -14.51 -4.33
N GLU A 54 16.92 -15.52 -4.33
CA GLU A 54 16.03 -15.84 -3.21
C GLU A 54 16.81 -16.14 -1.93
N ARG A 55 17.90 -16.91 -2.04
CA ARG A 55 18.78 -17.23 -0.91
C ARG A 55 19.46 -15.99 -0.35
N PHE A 56 19.96 -15.10 -1.22
CA PHE A 56 20.54 -13.83 -0.81
C PHE A 56 19.50 -12.95 -0.09
N TYR A 57 18.32 -12.79 -0.71
CA TYR A 57 17.21 -12.02 -0.15
C TYR A 57 16.79 -12.55 1.23
N SER A 58 16.63 -13.87 1.38
CA SER A 58 16.29 -14.50 2.65
C SER A 58 17.33 -14.22 3.74
N CYS A 59 18.62 -14.18 3.40
CA CYS A 59 19.68 -13.81 4.34
C CYS A 59 19.57 -12.34 4.80
N CYS A 60 19.27 -11.42 3.86
CA CYS A 60 19.04 -10.01 4.17
C CYS A 60 17.84 -9.84 5.11
N GLU A 61 16.71 -10.48 4.79
CA GLU A 61 15.50 -10.45 5.60
C GLU A 61 15.75 -10.96 7.02
N GLN A 62 16.42 -12.10 7.18
CA GLN A 62 16.77 -12.64 8.51
C GLN A 62 17.64 -11.65 9.32
N TYR A 63 18.56 -10.94 8.66
CA TYR A 63 19.37 -9.91 9.32
C TYR A 63 18.51 -8.71 9.74
N HIS A 64 17.61 -8.26 8.87
CA HIS A 64 16.68 -7.17 9.17
C HIS A 64 15.74 -7.51 10.32
N VAL A 65 15.15 -8.70 10.34
CA VAL A 65 14.30 -9.19 11.44
C VAL A 65 15.07 -9.20 12.77
N LYS A 66 16.30 -9.72 12.78
CA LYS A 66 17.10 -9.78 14.00
C LYS A 66 17.50 -8.39 14.51
N THR A 67 17.75 -7.44 13.61
CA THR A 67 18.15 -6.06 13.97
C THR A 67 16.96 -5.15 14.27
N SER A 68 15.76 -5.52 13.82
CA SER A 68 14.53 -4.76 14.05
C SER A 68 13.91 -4.99 15.43
N HIS A 69 14.44 -5.93 16.23
CA HIS A 69 13.98 -6.17 17.59
C HIS A 69 14.05 -4.90 18.44
N PRO A 70 12.93 -4.49 19.07
CA PRO A 70 12.90 -3.31 19.90
C PRO A 70 13.75 -3.55 21.15
N SER A 71 14.68 -2.64 21.41
CA SER A 71 15.56 -2.64 22.58
C SER A 71 15.10 -1.65 23.64
N GLY A 72 14.27 -0.67 23.27
CA GLY A 72 13.71 0.30 24.20
C GLY A 72 12.74 1.26 23.54
N LEU A 73 12.14 2.12 24.37
CA LEU A 73 11.26 3.20 23.97
C LEU A 73 11.80 4.51 24.53
N PHE A 74 11.76 5.57 23.73
CA PHE A 74 12.25 6.89 24.09
C PHE A 74 11.21 7.94 23.74
N ILE A 75 10.91 8.82 24.69
CA ILE A 75 9.97 9.92 24.51
C ILE A 75 10.76 11.13 24.03
N LEU A 76 10.50 11.55 22.80
CA LEU A 76 11.04 12.76 22.20
C LEU A 76 10.18 13.95 22.64
N ALA A 77 10.33 14.39 23.90
CA ALA A 77 9.47 15.43 24.48
C ALA A 77 9.46 16.74 23.67
N ALA A 78 10.59 17.11 23.05
CA ALA A 78 10.69 18.30 22.20
C ALA A 78 9.89 18.20 20.87
N LEU A 79 9.56 16.98 20.43
CA LEU A 79 8.84 16.70 19.19
C LEU A 79 7.45 16.10 19.44
N ASP A 80 7.03 15.98 20.71
CA ASP A 80 5.81 15.26 21.13
C ASP A 80 5.71 13.87 20.48
N GLY A 81 6.86 13.22 20.30
CA GLY A 81 7.01 11.99 19.53
C GLY A 81 7.46 10.83 20.39
N ILE A 82 7.14 9.62 19.94
CA ILE A 82 7.62 8.39 20.57
C ILE A 82 8.53 7.67 19.58
N CYS A 83 9.71 7.28 20.07
CA CYS A 83 10.72 6.57 19.31
C CYS A 83 10.90 5.16 19.87
N ILE A 84 10.89 4.17 19.00
CA ILE A 84 11.27 2.80 19.32
C ILE A 84 12.74 2.63 18.94
N ILE A 85 13.58 2.36 19.93
CA ILE A 85 15.01 2.15 19.75
C ILE A 85 15.25 0.69 19.38
N LYS A 86 16.05 0.47 18.34
CA LYS A 86 16.50 -0.84 17.86
C LYS A 86 18.03 -0.87 17.85
N LYS A 87 18.62 -2.05 17.63
CA LYS A 87 20.08 -2.24 17.77
C LYS A 87 20.91 -1.28 16.90
N ASN A 88 20.51 -1.07 15.64
CA ASN A 88 21.22 -0.26 14.64
C ASN A 88 20.30 0.76 13.94
N SER A 89 19.10 0.97 14.46
CA SER A 89 18.09 1.84 13.85
C SER A 89 17.09 2.31 14.90
N PHE A 90 16.15 3.14 14.48
CA PHE A 90 15.02 3.53 15.30
C PHE A 90 13.76 3.62 14.43
N SER A 91 12.61 3.68 15.07
CA SER A 91 11.32 3.91 14.40
C SER A 91 10.55 4.97 15.15
N LEU A 92 9.84 5.83 14.43
CA LEU A 92 9.01 6.87 15.02
C LEU A 92 7.55 6.46 14.94
N LEU A 93 6.84 6.60 16.05
CA LEU A 93 5.40 6.43 16.06
C LEU A 93 4.75 7.70 15.53
N ARG A 94 3.88 7.53 14.55
CA ARG A 94 3.01 8.57 14.04
C ARG A 94 1.55 8.12 14.16
N PRO A 95 0.60 9.05 14.34
CA PRO A 95 -0.80 8.72 14.19
C PRO A 95 -1.06 8.21 12.78
N CYS A 96 -1.92 7.18 12.68
CA CYS A 96 -2.39 6.70 11.39
C CYS A 96 -3.38 7.70 10.80
N ASP A 97 -3.31 7.88 9.49
CA ASP A 97 -4.37 8.56 8.74
C ASP A 97 -5.68 7.76 8.82
N THR A 98 -6.83 8.37 8.54
CA THR A 98 -8.13 7.70 8.60
C THR A 98 -8.19 6.49 7.67
N LEU A 99 -7.80 6.61 6.40
CA LEU A 99 -7.83 5.47 5.46
C LEU A 99 -6.80 4.41 5.83
N GLU A 100 -5.64 4.84 6.31
CA GLU A 100 -4.62 3.92 6.80
C GLU A 100 -5.12 3.10 7.99
N HIS A 101 -5.75 3.74 8.97
CA HIS A 101 -6.32 3.04 10.12
C HIS A 101 -7.42 2.07 9.67
N LEU A 102 -8.33 2.51 8.78
CA LEU A 102 -9.40 1.67 8.26
C LEU A 102 -8.88 0.45 7.48
N MET A 103 -7.82 0.60 6.69
CA MET A 103 -7.25 -0.48 5.89
C MET A 103 -6.39 -1.46 6.72
N LEU A 104 -5.61 -0.95 7.69
CA LEU A 104 -4.69 -1.77 8.50
C LEU A 104 -5.36 -2.47 9.68
N ALA A 105 -6.45 -1.92 10.21
CA ALA A 105 -7.18 -2.49 11.32
C ALA A 105 -7.64 -3.94 11.07
N GLY A 106 -7.91 -4.28 9.80
CA GLY A 106 -8.37 -5.60 9.40
C GLY A 106 -9.64 -6.03 10.14
N ASP A 107 -9.87 -7.34 10.24
CA ASP A 107 -11.05 -7.91 10.90
C ASP A 107 -10.88 -8.03 12.44
N HIS A 108 -9.73 -7.61 12.99
CA HIS A 108 -9.34 -7.86 14.38
C HIS A 108 -9.54 -6.67 15.32
N VAL A 109 -9.82 -5.48 14.80
CA VAL A 109 -10.11 -4.29 15.61
C VAL A 109 -11.61 -4.13 15.76
N GLU A 110 -12.06 -3.76 16.96
CA GLU A 110 -13.46 -3.41 17.19
C GLU A 110 -13.87 -2.24 16.29
N ALA A 111 -14.72 -2.51 15.30
CA ALA A 111 -15.24 -1.53 14.36
C ALA A 111 -15.71 -0.23 15.05
N ASN A 112 -16.37 -0.38 16.20
CA ASN A 112 -16.92 0.73 16.99
C ASN A 112 -15.83 1.69 17.49
N ALA A 113 -14.64 1.20 17.83
CA ALA A 113 -13.54 2.05 18.29
C ALA A 113 -13.05 2.98 17.16
N ILE A 114 -12.93 2.43 15.94
CA ILE A 114 -12.50 3.20 14.77
C ILE A 114 -13.58 4.22 14.38
N ILE A 115 -14.85 3.82 14.41
CA ILE A 115 -15.98 4.68 14.12
C ILE A 115 -16.05 5.83 15.12
N TYR A 116 -15.91 5.55 16.41
CA TYR A 116 -15.92 6.60 17.43
C TYR A 116 -14.73 7.55 17.27
N GLN A 117 -13.55 7.04 16.92
CA GLN A 117 -12.36 7.86 16.76
C GLN A 117 -12.45 8.85 15.59
N HIS A 118 -13.01 8.43 14.46
CA HIS A 118 -13.01 9.24 13.23
C HIS A 118 -14.38 9.83 12.85
N PHE A 119 -15.48 9.26 13.36
CA PHE A 119 -16.85 9.54 12.94
C PHE A 119 -17.83 9.67 14.12
N ALA A 120 -17.38 10.17 15.28
CA ALA A 120 -18.23 10.34 16.47
C ALA A 120 -19.52 11.13 16.20
N GLU A 121 -19.49 12.09 15.26
CA GLU A 121 -20.64 12.91 14.91
C GLU A 121 -21.67 12.18 14.03
N ASN A 122 -21.25 11.16 13.28
CA ASN A 122 -22.11 10.40 12.39
C ASN A 122 -21.66 8.93 12.29
N GLU A 123 -21.99 8.17 13.33
CA GLU A 123 -21.60 6.75 13.43
C GLU A 123 -22.18 5.88 12.31
N ILE A 124 -23.37 6.21 11.80
CA ILE A 124 -24.02 5.44 10.72
C ILE A 124 -23.20 5.57 9.44
N LEU A 125 -22.84 6.80 9.07
CA LEU A 125 -21.97 7.04 7.92
C LEU A 125 -20.58 6.43 8.10
N GLY A 126 -20.03 6.46 9.32
CA GLY A 126 -18.78 5.78 9.66
C GLY A 126 -18.85 4.26 9.49
N LYS A 127 -19.95 3.62 9.90
CA LYS A 127 -20.20 2.18 9.69
C LYS A 127 -20.26 1.82 8.21
N ASP A 128 -20.98 2.63 7.44
CA ASP A 128 -21.14 2.44 6.00
C ASP A 128 -19.82 2.60 5.24
N LEU A 129 -19.03 3.63 5.59
CA LEU A 129 -17.70 3.82 5.03
C LEU A 129 -16.77 2.66 5.41
N LEU A 130 -16.77 2.22 6.67
CA LEU A 130 -15.95 1.10 7.12
C LEU A 130 -16.30 -0.18 6.37
N ALA A 131 -17.58 -0.47 6.17
CA ALA A 131 -18.03 -1.61 5.37
C ALA A 131 -17.54 -1.54 3.91
N LEU A 132 -17.57 -0.34 3.31
CA LEU A 132 -17.04 -0.10 1.97
C LEU A 132 -15.52 -0.27 1.90
N VAL A 133 -14.75 0.32 2.81
CA VAL A 133 -13.29 0.18 2.85
C VAL A 133 -12.90 -1.27 3.09
N ASN A 134 -13.57 -1.98 4.00
CA ASN A 134 -13.36 -3.41 4.22
C ASN A 134 -13.61 -4.25 2.96
N LEU A 135 -14.56 -3.86 2.11
CA LEU A 135 -14.77 -4.51 0.81
C LEU A 135 -13.58 -4.26 -0.13
N LEU A 136 -13.05 -3.04 -0.19
CA LEU A 136 -11.86 -2.71 -0.98
C LEU A 136 -10.60 -3.41 -0.48
N THR A 137 -10.45 -3.55 0.84
CA THR A 137 -9.37 -4.34 1.46
C THR A 137 -9.50 -5.82 1.18
N GLN A 138 -10.72 -6.35 1.01
CA GLN A 138 -10.90 -7.74 0.57
C GLN A 138 -10.51 -7.93 -0.88
N ILE A 139 -10.84 -6.98 -1.77
CA ILE A 139 -10.34 -6.99 -3.15
C ILE A 139 -8.81 -6.96 -3.18
N GLU A 140 -8.16 -6.17 -2.32
CA GLU A 140 -6.69 -6.16 -2.19
C GLU A 140 -6.10 -7.54 -1.88
N LYS A 141 -6.77 -8.30 -1.01
CA LYS A 141 -6.36 -9.64 -0.58
C LYS A 141 -6.65 -10.70 -1.67
N TRP A 142 -7.68 -10.49 -2.47
CA TRP A 142 -8.05 -11.40 -3.56
C TRP A 142 -7.16 -11.26 -4.79
N LEU A 143 -6.60 -10.07 -5.02
CA LEU A 143 -5.71 -9.81 -6.15
C LEU A 143 -4.37 -10.53 -5.97
N PRO A 144 -3.99 -11.42 -6.91
CA PRO A 144 -2.66 -12.01 -6.95
C PRO A 144 -1.57 -10.93 -7.14
N GLU A 145 -0.37 -11.17 -6.63
CA GLU A 145 0.72 -10.18 -6.68
C GLU A 145 1.23 -9.94 -8.11
N ASP A 146 1.26 -10.98 -8.94
CA ASP A 146 1.58 -10.91 -10.37
C ASP A 146 0.62 -10.01 -11.15
N VAL A 147 -0.68 -10.05 -10.81
CA VAL A 147 -1.71 -9.17 -11.38
C VAL A 147 -1.46 -7.71 -10.98
N LYS A 148 -1.03 -7.45 -9.74
CA LYS A 148 -0.69 -6.10 -9.27
C LYS A 148 0.55 -5.57 -9.99
N ILE A 149 1.58 -6.40 -10.13
CA ILE A 149 2.82 -6.06 -10.86
C ILE A 149 2.51 -5.78 -12.33
N ASP A 150 1.66 -6.59 -12.97
CA ASP A 150 1.23 -6.35 -14.35
C ASP A 150 0.43 -5.06 -14.50
N PHE A 151 -0.46 -4.76 -13.55
CA PHE A 151 -1.20 -3.50 -13.52
C PHE A 151 -0.25 -2.30 -13.44
N ASP A 152 0.73 -2.34 -12.53
CA ASP A 152 1.72 -1.27 -12.36
C ASP A 152 2.60 -1.12 -13.61
N ARG A 153 2.98 -2.23 -14.24
CA ARG A 153 3.71 -2.23 -15.52
C ARG A 153 2.91 -1.57 -16.64
N LYS A 154 1.62 -1.88 -16.77
CA LYS A 154 0.75 -1.31 -17.80
C LYS A 154 0.48 0.18 -17.54
N LEU A 155 0.38 0.60 -16.27
CA LEU A 155 0.35 2.02 -15.90
C LEU A 155 1.65 2.74 -16.26
N TYR A 156 2.81 2.13 -16.00
CA TYR A 156 4.12 2.68 -16.41
C TYR A 156 4.19 2.89 -17.93
N GLN A 157 3.61 1.97 -18.70
CA GLN A 157 3.50 2.06 -20.16
C GLN A 157 2.43 3.06 -20.65
N LEU A 158 1.81 3.81 -19.73
CA LEU A 158 0.78 4.82 -20.02
C LEU A 158 -0.46 4.23 -20.70
N GLU A 159 -0.79 2.96 -20.44
CA GLU A 159 -2.08 2.42 -20.84
C GLU A 159 -3.21 3.21 -20.17
N LYS A 160 -4.29 3.48 -20.91
CA LYS A 160 -5.44 4.21 -20.38
C LYS A 160 -6.09 3.40 -19.26
N SER A 161 -6.13 3.96 -18.05
CA SER A 161 -6.56 3.26 -16.84
C SER A 161 -7.98 2.70 -16.92
N ASN A 162 -8.91 3.36 -17.64
CA ASN A 162 -10.26 2.85 -17.85
C ASN A 162 -10.28 1.56 -18.69
N VAL A 163 -9.53 1.55 -19.81
CA VAL A 163 -9.41 0.37 -20.67
C VAL A 163 -8.70 -0.77 -19.94
N LEU A 164 -7.68 -0.42 -19.15
CA LEU A 164 -6.93 -1.36 -18.33
C LEU A 164 -7.85 -2.07 -17.33
N ILE A 165 -8.64 -1.31 -16.57
CA ILE A 165 -9.58 -1.84 -15.58
C ILE A 165 -10.66 -2.70 -16.23
N GLU A 166 -11.19 -2.30 -17.38
CA GLU A 166 -12.16 -3.11 -18.14
C GLU A 166 -11.59 -4.48 -18.55
N LYS A 167 -10.32 -4.53 -19.02
CA LYS A 167 -9.64 -5.78 -19.36
C LYS A 167 -9.50 -6.71 -18.15
N PHE A 168 -8.96 -6.19 -17.04
CA PHE A 168 -8.76 -6.98 -15.82
C PHE A 168 -10.08 -7.52 -15.27
N VAL A 169 -11.13 -6.71 -15.24
CA VAL A 169 -12.45 -7.18 -14.80
C VAL A 169 -13.05 -8.20 -15.77
N GLY A 170 -12.83 -8.04 -17.08
CA GLY A 170 -13.22 -9.04 -18.08
C GLY A 170 -12.55 -10.40 -17.84
N GLU A 171 -11.26 -10.40 -17.49
CA GLU A 171 -10.51 -11.60 -17.11
C GLU A 171 -11.00 -12.20 -15.78
N PHE A 172 -11.35 -11.36 -14.80
CA PHE A 172 -11.89 -11.82 -13.50
C PHE A 172 -13.27 -12.46 -13.62
N LEU A 173 -14.07 -12.01 -14.59
CA LEU A 173 -15.43 -12.50 -14.82
C LEU A 173 -15.50 -13.59 -15.90
N ALA A 174 -14.38 -13.97 -16.51
CA ALA A 174 -14.35 -15.04 -17.51
C ALA A 174 -14.65 -16.39 -16.84
N ASP A 175 -15.67 -17.09 -17.35
CA ASP A 175 -16.21 -18.35 -16.82
C ASP A 175 -15.32 -19.58 -17.14
N ASP A 176 -14.16 -19.37 -17.79
CA ASP A 176 -13.19 -20.43 -18.07
C ASP A 176 -12.50 -20.82 -16.75
N THR A 177 -12.85 -22.01 -16.23
CA THR A 177 -12.41 -22.55 -14.94
C THR A 177 -10.89 -22.66 -14.76
N ASP A 178 -10.10 -22.53 -15.83
CA ASP A 178 -8.63 -22.53 -15.80
C ASP A 178 -7.99 -21.12 -15.87
N LYS A 179 -8.79 -20.08 -16.13
CA LYS A 179 -8.31 -18.68 -16.33
C LYS A 179 -8.95 -17.64 -15.41
N GLY A 180 -10.04 -17.98 -14.72
CA GLY A 180 -10.64 -17.10 -13.72
C GLY A 180 -9.64 -16.80 -12.60
N LEU A 181 -9.12 -15.56 -12.56
CA LEU A 181 -8.12 -15.14 -11.58
C LEU A 181 -8.65 -15.10 -10.13
N LEU A 182 -9.99 -15.09 -9.97
CA LEU A 182 -10.68 -14.98 -8.68
C LEU A 182 -11.67 -16.14 -8.47
N SER A 183 -11.83 -16.59 -7.22
CA SER A 183 -12.78 -17.65 -6.84
C SER A 183 -14.23 -17.28 -7.16
N ASN A 184 -15.01 -18.19 -7.76
CA ASN A 184 -16.42 -18.02 -8.12
C ASN A 184 -17.34 -17.40 -7.04
N ASN A 185 -16.95 -17.45 -5.76
CA ASN A 185 -17.74 -16.91 -4.65
C ASN A 185 -17.53 -15.40 -4.41
N PHE A 186 -16.56 -14.74 -5.05
CA PHE A 186 -16.23 -13.35 -4.73
C PHE A 186 -17.41 -12.39 -5.00
N LEU A 187 -18.18 -12.62 -6.07
CA LEU A 187 -19.37 -11.82 -6.40
C LEU A 187 -20.47 -11.93 -5.34
N VAL A 188 -20.64 -13.12 -4.74
CA VAL A 188 -21.60 -13.33 -3.65
C VAL A 188 -21.17 -12.52 -2.43
N ILE A 189 -19.88 -12.53 -2.09
CA ILE A 189 -19.32 -11.78 -0.97
C ILE A 189 -19.46 -10.27 -1.19
N ILE A 190 -19.17 -9.77 -2.40
CA ILE A 190 -19.38 -8.36 -2.78
C ILE A 190 -20.83 -7.96 -2.53
N ARG A 191 -21.80 -8.74 -3.02
CA ARG A 191 -23.23 -8.45 -2.84
C ARG A 191 -23.64 -8.45 -1.38
N GLN A 192 -23.20 -9.44 -0.60
CA GLN A 192 -23.48 -9.51 0.83
C GLN A 192 -22.95 -8.28 1.58
N LYS A 193 -21.73 -7.83 1.27
CA LYS A 193 -21.16 -6.63 1.89
C LYS A 193 -21.86 -5.36 1.46
N LEU A 194 -22.27 -5.23 0.21
CA LEU A 194 -23.03 -4.07 -0.25
C LEU A 194 -24.39 -3.95 0.44
N ILE A 195 -25.08 -5.07 0.71
CA ILE A 195 -26.36 -5.08 1.44
C ILE A 195 -26.19 -4.56 2.88
N SER A 196 -25.01 -4.76 3.49
CA SER A 196 -24.74 -4.28 4.84
C SER A 196 -24.58 -2.75 4.94
N ILE A 197 -24.43 -2.06 3.81
CA ILE A 197 -24.25 -0.61 3.74
C ILE A 197 -25.61 0.06 3.62
N SER A 198 -25.96 0.90 4.59
CA SER A 198 -27.28 1.53 4.66
C SER A 198 -27.45 2.64 3.61
N ASP A 199 -26.44 3.48 3.43
CA ASP A 199 -26.40 4.53 2.42
C ASP A 199 -25.09 4.49 1.62
N ILE A 200 -25.10 3.66 0.57
CA ILE A 200 -23.95 3.49 -0.32
C ILE A 200 -23.54 4.79 -1.03
N ARG A 201 -24.48 5.70 -1.30
CA ARG A 201 -24.20 6.95 -2.02
C ARG A 201 -23.35 7.88 -1.16
N ASN A 202 -23.76 8.07 0.09
CA ASN A 202 -23.02 8.92 1.03
C ASN A 202 -21.68 8.30 1.40
N ALA A 203 -21.61 6.97 1.56
CA ALA A 203 -20.35 6.26 1.78
C ALA A 203 -19.36 6.44 0.62
N ILE A 204 -19.84 6.34 -0.63
CA ILE A 204 -19.05 6.61 -1.84
C ILE A 204 -18.55 8.05 -1.88
N SER A 205 -19.42 9.02 -1.59
CA SER A 205 -19.04 10.44 -1.59
C SER A 205 -17.97 10.72 -0.54
N LEU A 206 -18.16 10.19 0.67
CA LEU A 206 -17.20 10.37 1.75
C LEU A 206 -15.85 9.69 1.44
N LEU A 207 -15.87 8.48 0.87
CA LEU A 207 -14.64 7.82 0.44
C LEU A 207 -13.90 8.66 -0.62
N PHE A 208 -14.63 9.24 -1.57
CA PHE A 208 -14.05 10.12 -2.59
C PHE A 208 -13.33 11.32 -1.95
N ASP A 209 -13.95 11.94 -0.96
CA ASP A 209 -13.39 13.10 -0.26
C ASP A 209 -12.16 12.74 0.57
N ILE A 210 -12.20 11.65 1.35
CA ILE A 210 -11.07 11.19 2.18
C ILE A 210 -9.90 10.65 1.34
N LEU A 211 -10.16 10.18 0.11
CA LEU A 211 -9.08 9.83 -0.82
C LEU A 211 -8.23 11.02 -1.22
N ARG A 212 -8.71 12.26 -1.06
CA ARG A 212 -7.91 13.46 -1.26
C ARG A 212 -7.05 13.69 -0.02
N MET A 213 -5.80 14.15 -0.20
CA MET A 213 -4.91 14.41 0.94
C MET A 213 -5.42 15.55 1.86
N ASP A 214 -6.35 16.38 1.39
CA ASP A 214 -7.04 17.42 2.15
C ASP A 214 -8.39 16.97 2.73
N ASN A 215 -8.73 15.68 2.62
CA ASN A 215 -10.02 15.12 3.00
C ASN A 215 -11.22 15.86 2.40
N GLY A 216 -11.06 16.46 1.21
CA GLY A 216 -12.12 17.17 0.51
C GLY A 216 -12.42 18.58 1.02
N ASN A 217 -11.72 19.05 2.06
CA ASN A 217 -11.84 20.42 2.53
C ASN A 217 -10.45 21.08 2.64
N PRO A 218 -10.08 21.98 1.69
CA PRO A 218 -8.81 22.68 1.71
C PRO A 218 -8.67 23.62 2.92
N GLU A 219 -9.75 23.94 3.63
CA GLU A 219 -9.68 24.69 4.89
C GLU A 219 -9.11 23.85 6.04
N PHE A 220 -9.17 22.51 6.00
CA PHE A 220 -8.42 21.68 6.96
C PHE A 220 -6.91 21.67 6.69
N MET A 221 -6.48 22.07 5.49
CA MET A 221 -5.07 22.37 5.20
C MET A 221 -4.66 23.77 5.70
N GLN A 222 -5.62 24.64 5.97
CA GLN A 222 -5.36 25.85 6.76
C GLN A 222 -5.21 25.39 8.21
N THR A 223 -4.12 25.79 8.85
CA THR A 223 -3.76 25.38 10.21
C THR A 223 -4.79 25.91 11.23
N HIS A 224 -5.95 25.25 11.34
CA HIS A 224 -6.98 25.60 12.30
C HIS A 224 -6.81 24.78 13.58
N ASP A 225 -6.62 25.54 14.66
CA ASP A 225 -6.25 25.21 16.04
C ASP A 225 -7.31 24.40 16.82
N HIS A 226 -8.26 23.73 16.15
CA HIS A 226 -9.54 23.33 16.76
C HIS A 226 -9.71 21.83 17.05
N LEU A 227 -8.66 21.02 16.96
CA LEU A 227 -8.65 19.66 17.54
C LEU A 227 -7.69 19.63 18.74
N GLY A 228 -8.29 19.54 19.93
CA GLY A 228 -7.65 19.77 21.23
C GLY A 228 -6.30 19.10 21.46
N ARG A 229 -5.35 19.93 21.93
CA ARG A 229 -4.22 19.65 22.84
C ARG A 229 -3.20 18.53 22.51
N SER A 230 -3.26 17.87 21.36
CA SER A 230 -2.22 16.95 20.89
C SER A 230 -1.81 17.14 19.43
N LYS A 231 -1.59 18.40 19.03
CA LYS A 231 -0.91 18.75 17.76
C LYS A 231 0.30 19.63 18.07
N ARG A 232 1.33 19.06 18.68
CA ARG A 232 2.59 19.78 18.98
C ARG A 232 3.72 19.27 18.09
N VAL A 233 4.34 20.21 17.38
CA VAL A 233 5.63 20.19 16.64
C VAL A 233 5.72 19.48 15.29
N LEU A 234 4.94 18.43 14.96
CA LEU A 234 4.84 17.99 13.54
C LEU A 234 4.23 19.05 12.61
N ASN A 235 3.71 20.15 13.16
CA ASN A 235 3.23 21.34 12.43
C ASN A 235 4.31 22.40 12.17
N SER A 236 5.51 22.29 12.76
CA SER A 236 6.61 23.19 12.42
C SER A 236 7.28 22.68 11.14
N LEU A 237 6.75 23.11 9.99
CA LEU A 237 7.33 22.81 8.67
C LEU A 237 8.85 23.10 8.67
N GLY A 238 9.28 24.19 9.34
CA GLY A 238 10.70 24.53 9.47
C GLY A 238 11.55 23.48 10.20
N ALA A 239 11.02 22.79 11.22
CA ALA A 239 11.76 21.75 11.94
C ALA A 239 11.84 20.43 11.15
N LEU A 240 10.78 20.09 10.41
CA LEU A 240 10.73 18.87 9.60
C LEU A 240 11.55 18.99 8.31
N PHE A 241 11.46 20.12 7.60
CA PHE A 241 12.29 20.37 6.42
C PHE A 241 13.74 20.76 6.77
N GLY A 242 14.00 21.16 8.02
CA GLY A 242 15.32 21.59 8.48
C GLY A 242 16.32 20.48 8.81
N SER A 243 15.92 19.20 8.77
CA SER A 243 16.80 18.08 9.12
C SER A 243 16.60 16.85 8.20
N GLN A 244 17.66 16.06 8.03
CA GLN A 244 17.61 14.81 7.26
C GLN A 244 16.64 13.79 7.84
N ILE A 245 16.53 13.74 9.18
CA ILE A 245 15.58 12.89 9.89
C ILE A 245 14.15 13.35 9.59
N GLY A 246 13.88 14.66 9.70
CA GLY A 246 12.56 15.21 9.40
C GLY A 246 12.14 14.97 7.94
N LEU A 247 13.06 15.15 6.98
CA LEU A 247 12.82 14.82 5.58
C LEU A 247 12.54 13.33 5.36
N SER A 248 13.27 12.44 6.04
CA SER A 248 13.03 11.00 5.97
C SER A 248 11.67 10.61 6.56
N VAL A 249 11.26 11.23 7.67
CA VAL A 249 9.93 11.02 8.29
C VAL A 249 8.82 11.48 7.35
N LEU A 250 8.96 12.67 6.77
CA LEU A 250 7.99 13.20 5.82
C LEU A 250 7.89 12.33 4.56
N SER A 251 9.03 11.99 3.96
CA SER A 251 9.10 11.15 2.77
C SER A 251 8.46 9.79 3.01
N GLU A 252 8.80 9.14 4.12
CA GLU A 252 8.26 7.82 4.46
C GLU A 252 6.77 7.89 4.80
N THR A 253 6.31 8.96 5.47
CA THR A 253 4.88 9.18 5.76
C THR A 253 4.07 9.40 4.48
N VAL A 254 4.58 10.22 3.56
CA VAL A 254 3.94 10.44 2.26
C VAL A 254 3.91 9.15 1.47
N ARG A 255 5.03 8.43 1.37
CA ARG A 255 5.12 7.15 0.67
C ARG A 255 4.09 6.14 1.18
N GLN A 256 3.97 5.98 2.50
CA GLN A 256 2.99 5.08 3.12
C GLN A 256 1.55 5.50 2.79
N ASN A 257 1.22 6.79 2.95
CA ASN A 257 -0.12 7.31 2.65
C ASN A 257 -0.49 7.15 1.17
N THR A 258 0.46 7.43 0.28
CA THR A 258 0.30 7.30 -1.16
C THR A 258 0.07 5.84 -1.56
N LEU A 259 0.85 4.90 -1.03
CA LEU A 259 0.69 3.47 -1.33
C LEU A 259 -0.70 2.95 -0.97
N ILE A 260 -1.21 3.33 0.20
CA ILE A 260 -2.55 2.96 0.67
C ILE A 260 -3.61 3.54 -0.26
N ARG A 261 -3.51 4.83 -0.60
CA ARG A 261 -4.47 5.49 -1.48
C ARG A 261 -4.41 4.96 -2.91
N PHE A 262 -3.22 4.63 -3.41
CA PHE A 262 -3.04 3.99 -4.71
C PHE A 262 -3.77 2.64 -4.77
N ALA A 263 -3.53 1.77 -3.79
CA ALA A 263 -4.20 0.47 -3.69
C ALA A 263 -5.73 0.63 -3.60
N LEU A 264 -6.22 1.55 -2.75
CA LEU A 264 -7.65 1.84 -2.63
C LEU A 264 -8.25 2.36 -3.94
N CYS A 265 -7.56 3.25 -4.66
CA CYS A 265 -8.03 3.74 -5.97
C CYS A 265 -8.13 2.62 -6.99
N ARG A 266 -7.10 1.76 -7.10
CA ARG A 266 -7.12 0.60 -8.01
C ARG A 266 -8.29 -0.32 -7.68
N ASN A 267 -8.41 -0.72 -6.41
CA ASN A 267 -9.43 -1.65 -5.98
C ASN A 267 -10.83 -1.06 -6.12
N TRP A 268 -10.96 0.26 -5.95
CA TRP A 268 -12.21 0.93 -6.15
C TRP A 268 -12.62 0.97 -7.62
N LEU A 269 -11.70 1.26 -8.54
CA LEU A 269 -12.00 1.20 -9.97
C LEU A 269 -12.39 -0.21 -10.41
N LEU A 270 -11.69 -1.24 -9.90
CA LEU A 270 -12.05 -2.64 -10.14
C LEU A 270 -13.46 -2.93 -9.62
N LEU A 271 -13.78 -2.54 -8.38
CA LEU A 271 -15.11 -2.72 -7.80
C LEU A 271 -16.18 -2.00 -8.64
N GLN A 272 -15.97 -0.73 -8.99
CA GLN A 272 -16.92 0.03 -9.82
C GLN A 272 -17.19 -0.68 -11.14
N GLN A 273 -16.14 -1.15 -11.81
CA GLN A 273 -16.26 -1.84 -13.08
C GLN A 273 -16.98 -3.20 -12.92
N ILE A 274 -16.70 -3.96 -11.86
CA ILE A 274 -17.46 -5.19 -11.52
C ILE A 274 -18.95 -4.87 -11.32
N LEU A 275 -19.28 -3.81 -10.58
CA LEU A 275 -20.66 -3.43 -10.29
C LEU A 275 -21.40 -2.96 -11.55
N ILE A 276 -20.71 -2.27 -12.46
CA ILE A 276 -21.24 -1.86 -13.76
C ILE A 276 -21.48 -3.10 -14.64
N SER A 277 -20.49 -3.99 -14.78
CA SER A 277 -20.59 -5.19 -15.61
C SER A 277 -21.67 -6.17 -15.12
N THR A 278 -21.86 -6.29 -13.80
CA THR A 278 -22.83 -7.21 -13.19
C THR A 278 -24.19 -6.58 -12.90
N GLN A 279 -24.34 -5.26 -13.10
CA GLN A 279 -25.53 -4.48 -12.75
C GLN A 279 -26.01 -4.70 -11.31
N SER A 280 -25.07 -4.83 -10.36
CA SER A 280 -25.36 -5.23 -8.97
C SER A 280 -25.92 -4.09 -8.08
N LEU A 281 -26.06 -2.88 -8.60
CA LEU A 281 -26.62 -1.71 -7.90
C LEU A 281 -27.71 -1.03 -8.74
N PRO A 282 -28.57 -0.18 -8.13
CA PRO A 282 -29.55 0.59 -8.87
C PRO A 282 -28.90 1.43 -9.98
N LEU A 283 -29.56 1.50 -11.14
CA LEU A 283 -29.04 2.14 -12.35
C LEU A 283 -28.57 3.59 -12.11
N GLU A 284 -29.28 4.35 -11.27
CA GLU A 284 -28.93 5.73 -10.93
C GLU A 284 -27.61 5.84 -10.14
N VAL A 285 -27.32 4.87 -9.26
CA VAL A 285 -26.05 4.80 -8.54
C VAL A 285 -24.93 4.41 -9.50
N LEU A 286 -25.16 3.42 -10.37
CA LEU A 286 -24.18 3.00 -11.39
C LEU A 286 -23.84 4.12 -12.37
N LYS A 287 -24.82 4.91 -12.81
CA LYS A 287 -24.60 6.10 -13.63
C LYS A 287 -23.73 7.12 -12.90
N THR A 288 -24.07 7.43 -11.64
CA THR A 288 -23.31 8.37 -10.80
C THR A 288 -21.86 7.91 -10.63
N LEU A 289 -21.64 6.63 -10.36
CA LEU A 289 -20.30 6.04 -10.27
C LEU A 289 -19.48 6.28 -11.54
N LYS A 290 -20.08 5.99 -12.71
CA LYS A 290 -19.41 6.09 -14.01
C LYS A 290 -19.13 7.55 -14.42
N THR A 291 -20.07 8.47 -14.19
CA THR A 291 -19.97 9.85 -14.71
C THR A 291 -19.30 10.82 -13.73
N GLN A 292 -19.55 10.67 -12.43
CA GLN A 292 -19.12 11.64 -11.42
C GLN A 292 -17.81 11.21 -10.73
N PHE A 293 -17.70 9.95 -10.32
CA PHE A 293 -16.60 9.51 -9.45
C PHE A 293 -15.43 8.89 -10.23
N MET A 294 -15.70 8.03 -11.21
CA MET A 294 -14.67 7.30 -11.96
C MET A 294 -13.58 8.22 -12.57
N PRO A 295 -13.89 9.37 -13.22
CA PRO A 295 -12.86 10.26 -13.76
C PRO A 295 -11.92 10.82 -12.67
N GLY A 296 -12.48 11.19 -11.51
CA GLY A 296 -11.72 11.70 -10.38
C GLY A 296 -10.81 10.63 -9.78
N ILE A 297 -11.31 9.40 -9.64
CA ILE A 297 -10.51 8.29 -9.10
C ILE A 297 -9.38 7.89 -10.04
N ILE A 298 -9.60 7.95 -11.36
CA ILE A 298 -8.52 7.75 -12.35
C ILE A 298 -7.43 8.81 -12.16
N THR A 299 -7.82 10.06 -11.93
CA THR A 299 -6.86 11.15 -11.66
C THR A 299 -6.09 10.91 -10.36
N PHE A 300 -6.76 10.46 -9.30
CA PHE A 300 -6.11 10.09 -8.04
C PHE A 300 -5.16 8.90 -8.22
N LEU A 301 -5.57 7.85 -8.92
CA LEU A 301 -4.74 6.69 -9.22
C LEU A 301 -3.42 7.11 -9.88
N GLN A 302 -3.49 7.93 -10.93
CA GLN A 302 -2.31 8.42 -11.64
C GLN A 302 -1.44 9.32 -10.77
N SER A 303 -2.07 10.21 -9.99
CA SER A 303 -1.36 11.13 -9.10
C SER A 303 -0.60 10.36 -8.00
N TYR A 304 -1.24 9.38 -7.39
CA TYR A 304 -0.61 8.54 -6.37
C TYR A 304 0.44 7.62 -6.96
N TYR A 305 0.22 7.06 -8.16
CA TYR A 305 1.22 6.22 -8.83
C TYR A 305 2.56 6.94 -9.05
N VAL A 306 2.55 8.22 -9.41
CA VAL A 306 3.78 9.02 -9.61
C VAL A 306 4.52 9.28 -8.29
N MET A 307 3.82 9.19 -7.15
CA MET A 307 4.37 9.44 -5.82
C MET A 307 4.84 8.16 -5.10
N VAL A 308 4.51 6.97 -5.63
CA VAL A 308 4.98 5.67 -5.15
C VAL A 308 6.35 5.36 -5.73
#